data_AF-A0A6J0M068-F1
#
_entry.id   AF-A0A6J0M068-F1
#
_cell.length_a   1.000
_cell.length_b   1.000
_cell.length_c   1.000
_cell.angle_alpha   90.00
_cell.angle_beta   90.00
_cell.angle_gamma   90.00
#
_symmetry.space_group_name_H-M   'P 1'
#
loop_
_entity.id
_entity.type
_entity.pdbx_description
1 polymer ?
#
loop_
_entity_poly.entity_id
_entity_poly.type
_entity_poly.pdbx_seq_one_letter_code
_entity_poly.pdbx_strand_id
1 'polypeptide(L)'
;MFVITCYYYLLVSRLFLLTIFIFVSGLRIMGQDYSYSQPSSSEVDMDSLLLEEAELYADEAQSSYNAEPVQYEPDPEADEGIPTRCYCGGEPVVGTSTNSKHPYRRYYTCPNVDDGDCHIWKWWDVAVVEELRDFQREFRQLTEQVSESERKLVKLEESVAELSKKKPVASNGLEVVACLLVSLIVIICLVVFVLPGGGSNGSNESV
;
A
#
# COMPACT_ATOMS: atom_id res chain seq x y z
N MET A 1 52.00 -11.60 36.47
CA MET A 1 52.10 -10.55 35.44
C MET A 1 52.02 -11.10 34.03
N PHE A 2 52.87 -12.06 33.63
CA PHE A 2 52.89 -12.68 32.28
C PHE A 2 51.58 -13.32 31.81
N VAL A 3 50.82 -13.98 32.69
CA VAL A 3 49.55 -14.65 32.33
C VAL A 3 48.46 -13.63 32.00
N ILE A 4 48.47 -12.49 32.70
CA ILE A 4 47.51 -11.40 32.50
C ILE A 4 47.83 -10.69 31.19
N THR A 5 49.09 -10.34 30.93
CA THR A 5 49.49 -9.74 29.65
C THR A 5 49.23 -10.67 28.46
N CYS A 6 49.40 -11.98 28.61
CA CYS A 6 49.08 -12.95 27.56
C CYS A 6 47.57 -13.07 27.31
N TYR A 7 46.76 -13.09 28.37
CA TYR A 7 45.29 -13.10 28.27
C TYR A 7 44.75 -11.83 27.59
N TYR A 8 45.27 -10.66 27.96
CA TYR A 8 44.90 -9.39 27.32
C TYR A 8 45.34 -9.34 25.85
N TYR A 9 46.52 -9.85 25.49
CA TYR A 9 46.97 -9.91 24.09
C TYR A 9 46.07 -10.81 23.23
N LEU A 10 45.67 -11.97 23.76
CA LEU A 10 44.72 -12.87 23.12
C LEU A 10 43.32 -12.24 22.97
N LEU A 11 42.87 -11.47 23.97
CA LEU A 11 41.59 -10.78 23.93
C LEU A 11 41.58 -9.68 22.87
N VAL A 12 42.63 -8.84 22.82
CA VAL A 12 42.78 -7.75 21.84
C VAL A 12 42.92 -8.31 20.42
N SER A 13 43.69 -9.38 20.23
CA SER A 13 43.81 -10.07 18.94
C SER A 13 42.47 -10.66 18.46
N ARG A 14 41.68 -11.25 19.36
CA ARG A 14 40.33 -11.76 19.03
C ARG A 14 39.35 -10.65 18.70
N LEU A 15 39.37 -9.55 19.45
CA LEU A 15 38.55 -8.37 19.16
C LEU A 15 38.91 -7.77 17.79
N PHE A 16 40.19 -7.68 17.46
CA PHE A 16 40.67 -7.22 16.15
C PHE A 16 40.18 -8.12 15.01
N LEU A 17 40.31 -9.44 15.15
CA LEU A 17 39.82 -10.39 14.14
C LEU A 17 38.29 -10.37 14.01
N LEU A 18 37.54 -10.16 15.10
CA LEU A 18 36.09 -10.00 15.07
C LEU A 18 35.67 -8.73 14.32
N THR A 19 36.39 -7.62 14.52
CA THR A 19 36.12 -6.38 13.77
C THR A 19 36.38 -6.54 12.27
N ILE A 20 37.46 -7.23 11.88
CA ILE A 20 37.74 -7.57 10.48
C ILE A 20 36.63 -8.47 9.92
N PHE A 21 36.20 -9.48 10.68
CA PHE A 21 35.15 -10.40 10.23
C PHE A 21 33.81 -9.69 10.03
N ILE A 22 33.40 -8.81 10.95
CA ILE A 22 32.16 -8.03 10.83
C ILE A 22 32.25 -7.10 9.62
N PHE A 23 33.41 -6.46 9.40
CA PHE A 23 33.66 -5.59 8.25
C PHE A 23 33.57 -6.35 6.90
N VAL A 24 34.23 -7.50 6.80
CA VAL A 24 34.18 -8.36 5.60
C VAL A 24 32.79 -8.95 5.36
N SER A 25 32.05 -9.26 6.42
CA SER A 25 30.67 -9.76 6.34
C SER A 25 29.70 -8.66 5.90
N GLY A 26 29.89 -7.43 6.36
CA GLY A 26 29.09 -6.26 5.95
C GLY A 26 29.22 -5.92 4.46
N LEU A 27 30.39 -6.18 3.85
CA LEU A 27 30.58 -6.00 2.40
C LEU A 27 29.86 -7.07 1.53
N ARG A 28 29.45 -8.22 2.10
CA ARG A 28 28.84 -9.33 1.33
C ARG A 28 27.30 -9.28 1.21
N ILE A 29 26.62 -8.34 1.86
CA ILE A 29 25.14 -8.40 1.98
C ILE A 29 24.38 -7.69 0.83
N MET A 30 25.03 -6.87 -0.01
CA MET A 30 24.37 -6.19 -1.14
C MET A 30 24.57 -6.88 -2.51
N GLY A 31 24.26 -8.17 -2.61
CA GLY A 31 24.43 -8.89 -3.88
C GLY A 31 23.74 -10.23 -3.92
N GLN A 32 22.44 -10.26 -3.62
CA GLN A 32 21.61 -11.41 -4.01
C GLN A 32 20.58 -10.97 -5.03
N ASP A 33 20.91 -11.32 -6.26
CA ASP A 33 20.19 -11.20 -7.50
C ASP A 33 18.89 -12.01 -7.37
N TYR A 34 17.77 -11.32 -7.30
CA TYR A 34 16.44 -11.92 -7.31
C TYR A 34 16.15 -12.43 -8.72
N SER A 35 16.48 -13.70 -8.99
CA SER A 35 16.18 -14.36 -10.24
C SER A 35 14.77 -14.94 -10.19
N TYR A 36 13.83 -14.27 -10.87
CA TYR A 36 12.47 -14.75 -11.05
C TYR A 36 12.41 -15.66 -12.28
N SER A 37 12.31 -16.96 -12.06
CA SER A 37 12.03 -17.93 -13.13
C SER A 37 10.53 -17.95 -13.39
N GLN A 38 10.08 -17.27 -14.45
CA GLN A 38 8.72 -17.43 -14.96
C GLN A 38 8.52 -18.90 -15.39
N PRO A 39 7.46 -19.59 -14.92
CA PRO A 39 7.05 -20.83 -15.55
C PRO A 39 6.59 -20.53 -16.98
N SER A 40 7.09 -21.33 -17.93
CA SER A 40 6.72 -21.23 -19.34
C SER A 40 5.22 -21.53 -19.47
N SER A 41 4.48 -20.53 -19.96
CA SER A 41 3.06 -20.64 -20.25
C SER A 41 2.85 -21.69 -21.32
N SER A 42 2.06 -22.71 -21.01
CA SER A 42 1.49 -23.61 -22.00
C SER A 42 0.72 -22.80 -23.05
N GLU A 43 0.93 -23.15 -24.30
CA GLU A 43 0.23 -22.69 -25.49
C GLU A 43 -1.26 -23.06 -25.43
N VAL A 44 -2.05 -22.18 -24.80
CA VAL A 44 -3.50 -22.13 -24.96
C VAL A 44 -3.81 -20.85 -25.74
N ASP A 45 -4.55 -21.01 -26.84
CA ASP A 45 -4.90 -19.93 -27.77
C ASP A 45 -5.90 -18.98 -27.09
N MET A 46 -5.34 -18.01 -26.36
CA MET A 46 -6.08 -16.95 -25.67
C MET A 46 -6.87 -16.07 -26.65
N ASP A 47 -6.48 -16.05 -27.93
CA ASP A 47 -7.11 -15.21 -28.96
C ASP A 47 -8.50 -15.73 -29.33
N SER A 48 -8.69 -17.06 -29.43
CA SER A 48 -10.01 -17.67 -29.66
C SER A 48 -11.01 -17.37 -28.54
N LEU A 49 -10.58 -17.45 -27.27
CA LEU A 49 -11.46 -17.21 -26.13
C LEU A 49 -11.86 -15.74 -26.00
N LEU A 50 -10.95 -14.82 -26.34
CA LEU A 50 -11.23 -13.38 -26.35
C LEU A 50 -12.14 -12.98 -27.51
N LEU A 51 -12.00 -13.64 -28.67
CA LEU A 51 -12.86 -13.40 -29.82
C LEU A 51 -14.30 -13.88 -29.57
N GLU A 52 -14.46 -15.05 -28.97
CA GLU A 52 -15.78 -15.60 -28.61
C GLU A 52 -16.49 -14.74 -27.54
N GLU A 53 -15.74 -14.15 -26.61
CA GLU A 53 -16.27 -13.19 -25.65
C GLU A 53 -16.66 -11.85 -26.31
N ALA A 54 -15.83 -11.32 -27.22
CA ALA A 54 -16.10 -10.07 -27.92
C ALA A 54 -17.35 -10.14 -28.82
N GLU A 55 -17.62 -11.29 -29.44
CA GLU A 55 -18.80 -11.50 -30.27
C GLU A 55 -20.09 -11.56 -29.43
N LEU A 56 -20.04 -12.13 -28.22
CA LEU A 56 -21.19 -12.17 -27.30
C LEU A 56 -21.64 -10.76 -26.89
N TYR A 57 -20.71 -9.82 -26.67
CA TYR A 57 -21.03 -8.42 -26.35
C TYR A 57 -21.51 -7.59 -27.55
N ALA A 58 -21.27 -8.03 -28.79
CA ALA A 58 -21.68 -7.28 -29.99
C ALA A 58 -23.18 -7.40 -30.29
N ASP A 59 -23.81 -8.53 -29.95
CA ASP A 59 -25.23 -8.80 -30.21
C ASP A 59 -26.17 -8.03 -29.26
N GLU A 60 -25.72 -7.73 -28.03
CA GLU A 60 -26.50 -6.91 -27.09
C GLU A 60 -26.64 -5.45 -27.56
N ALA A 61 -25.65 -4.95 -28.31
CA ALA A 61 -25.69 -3.58 -28.81
C ALA A 61 -26.84 -3.37 -29.80
N GLN A 62 -27.21 -4.36 -30.61
CA GLN A 62 -28.22 -4.20 -31.67
C GLN A 62 -29.68 -4.34 -31.18
N SER A 63 -29.91 -4.85 -29.97
CA SER A 63 -31.26 -4.99 -29.40
C SER A 63 -31.81 -3.71 -28.75
N SER A 64 -30.99 -2.67 -28.53
CA SER A 64 -31.40 -1.47 -27.76
C SER A 64 -32.00 -0.32 -28.58
N TYR A 65 -32.01 -0.40 -29.92
CA TYR A 65 -32.29 0.77 -30.77
C TYR A 65 -33.71 0.92 -31.33
N ASN A 66 -34.69 0.12 -30.88
CA ASN A 66 -36.09 0.26 -31.33
C ASN A 66 -37.10 0.66 -30.22
N ALA A 67 -36.62 1.13 -29.07
CA ALA A 67 -37.49 1.80 -28.11
C ALA A 67 -37.48 3.31 -28.38
N GLU A 68 -38.61 3.88 -28.80
CA GLU A 68 -38.76 5.33 -28.84
C GLU A 68 -38.44 5.93 -27.46
N PRO A 69 -37.66 7.04 -27.40
CA PRO A 69 -37.37 7.69 -26.14
C PRO A 69 -38.65 8.33 -25.61
N VAL A 70 -39.28 7.68 -24.63
CA VAL A 70 -40.36 8.29 -23.84
C VAL A 70 -39.74 9.46 -23.06
N GLN A 71 -39.94 10.70 -23.53
CA GLN A 71 -39.61 11.88 -22.76
C GLN A 71 -40.55 11.93 -21.55
N TYR A 72 -40.01 11.65 -20.36
CA TYR A 72 -40.66 11.98 -19.10
C TYR A 72 -40.26 13.40 -18.72
N GLU A 73 -41.25 14.29 -18.55
CA GLU A 73 -41.01 15.57 -17.87
C GLU A 73 -40.70 15.26 -16.39
N PRO A 74 -39.58 15.77 -15.83
CA PRO A 74 -39.25 15.54 -14.44
C PRO A 74 -40.20 16.35 -13.55
N ASP A 75 -40.95 15.64 -12.71
CA ASP A 75 -41.76 16.25 -11.64
C ASP A 75 -40.81 16.81 -10.57
N PRO A 76 -40.86 18.11 -10.24
CA PRO A 76 -39.98 18.69 -9.24
C PRO A 76 -40.32 18.16 -7.84
N GLU A 77 -39.31 17.65 -7.14
CA GLU A 77 -39.29 17.36 -5.68
C GLU A 77 -39.77 15.97 -5.19
N ALA A 78 -39.65 14.90 -5.98
CA ALA A 78 -39.81 13.54 -5.48
C ALA A 78 -38.45 12.80 -5.35
N ASP A 79 -37.84 12.89 -4.17
CA ASP A 79 -36.78 12.02 -3.61
C ASP A 79 -35.92 11.29 -4.65
N GLU A 80 -34.80 11.89 -5.09
CA GLU A 80 -33.79 11.21 -5.93
C GLU A 80 -33.23 9.98 -5.19
N GLY A 81 -33.06 8.87 -5.91
CA GLY A 81 -32.52 7.63 -5.37
C GLY A 81 -33.56 6.65 -4.81
N ILE A 82 -33.13 5.78 -3.89
CA ILE A 82 -33.95 4.75 -3.25
C ILE A 82 -34.67 5.36 -2.04
N PRO A 83 -36.02 5.30 -2.01
CA PRO A 83 -36.80 5.70 -0.85
C PRO A 83 -36.37 4.98 0.44
N THR A 84 -35.87 5.73 1.42
CA THR A 84 -35.53 5.18 2.75
C THR A 84 -36.64 5.42 3.78
N ARG A 85 -37.50 6.42 3.57
CA ARG A 85 -38.59 6.80 4.50
C ARG A 85 -39.76 7.38 3.73
N CYS A 86 -40.99 7.03 4.12
CA CYS A 86 -42.21 7.66 3.62
C CYS A 86 -42.47 9.00 4.31
N TYR A 87 -43.26 9.89 3.70
CA TYR A 87 -43.69 11.16 4.28
C TYR A 87 -44.43 11.02 5.63
N CYS A 88 -45.11 9.89 5.87
CA CYS A 88 -45.75 9.56 7.15
C CYS A 88 -44.76 9.07 8.24
N GLY A 89 -43.47 8.97 7.90
CA GLY A 89 -42.41 8.44 8.76
C GLY A 89 -42.27 6.91 8.73
N GLY A 90 -43.15 6.19 8.03
CA GLY A 90 -43.08 4.73 7.86
C GLY A 90 -41.93 4.28 6.94
N GLU A 91 -41.53 3.02 7.07
CA GLU A 91 -40.54 2.38 6.19
C GLU A 91 -41.19 1.93 4.87
N PRO A 92 -40.66 2.32 3.70
CA PRO A 92 -41.21 1.90 2.42
C PRO A 92 -41.02 0.39 2.20
N VAL A 93 -42.01 -0.24 1.57
CA VAL A 93 -41.99 -1.67 1.18
C VAL A 93 -42.00 -1.83 -0.33
N VAL A 94 -41.47 -2.95 -0.83
CA VAL A 94 -41.45 -3.25 -2.26
C VAL A 94 -42.68 -4.07 -2.65
N GLY A 95 -43.56 -3.45 -3.43
CA GLY A 95 -44.69 -4.11 -4.09
C GLY A 95 -44.32 -4.68 -5.46
N THR A 96 -45.16 -5.59 -5.96
CA THR A 96 -45.07 -6.12 -7.33
C THR A 96 -46.33 -5.76 -8.10
N SER A 97 -46.17 -5.17 -9.28
CA SER A 97 -47.27 -4.80 -10.17
C SER A 97 -47.91 -6.05 -10.78
N THR A 98 -49.21 -6.19 -10.58
CA THR A 98 -50.06 -7.19 -11.24
C THR A 98 -50.76 -6.62 -12.49
N ASN A 99 -50.45 -5.37 -12.87
CA ASN A 99 -51.05 -4.70 -14.01
C ASN A 99 -50.67 -5.39 -15.33
N SER A 100 -51.63 -5.61 -16.22
CA SER A 100 -51.43 -6.21 -17.54
C SER A 100 -50.42 -5.47 -18.43
N LYS A 101 -50.24 -4.15 -18.22
CA LYS A 101 -49.26 -3.35 -18.97
C LYS A 101 -47.82 -3.53 -18.49
N HIS A 102 -47.63 -3.81 -17.20
CA HIS A 102 -46.31 -3.99 -16.58
C HIS A 102 -46.37 -5.14 -15.58
N PRO A 103 -46.56 -6.38 -16.06
CA PRO A 103 -46.63 -7.53 -15.18
C PRO A 103 -45.28 -7.75 -14.49
N TYR A 104 -45.31 -8.02 -13.19
CA TYR A 104 -44.15 -8.35 -12.35
C TYR A 104 -43.14 -7.22 -12.12
N ARG A 105 -43.40 -5.99 -12.58
CA ARG A 105 -42.53 -4.83 -12.29
C ARG A 105 -42.65 -4.42 -10.83
N ARG A 106 -41.52 -4.15 -10.16
CA ARG A 106 -41.48 -3.79 -8.73
C ARG A 106 -41.56 -2.29 -8.51
N TYR A 107 -42.14 -1.87 -7.40
CA TYR A 107 -42.24 -0.47 -6.98
C TYR A 107 -42.14 -0.35 -5.45
N TYR A 108 -41.62 0.77 -4.96
CA TYR A 108 -41.68 1.17 -3.56
C TYR A 108 -43.04 1.78 -3.24
N THR A 109 -43.59 1.45 -2.07
CA THR A 109 -44.87 1.98 -1.57
C THR A 109 -44.88 2.00 -0.04
N CYS A 110 -45.82 2.73 0.57
CA CYS A 110 -46.01 2.73 2.02
C CYS A 110 -47.02 1.66 2.46
N PRO A 111 -46.80 0.96 3.58
CA PRO A 111 -47.82 0.08 4.17
C PRO A 111 -49.13 0.78 4.53
N ASN A 112 -49.07 2.09 4.81
CA ASN A 112 -50.21 2.90 5.26
C ASN A 112 -50.88 3.67 4.11
N VAL A 113 -50.61 3.31 2.85
CA VAL A 113 -51.09 4.04 1.66
C VAL A 113 -52.61 4.27 1.61
N ASP A 114 -53.38 3.45 2.32
CA ASP A 114 -54.84 3.51 2.37
C ASP A 114 -55.42 4.49 3.42
N ASP A 115 -54.58 5.20 4.19
CA ASP A 115 -55.02 6.12 5.25
C ASP A 115 -55.57 7.47 4.73
N GLY A 116 -55.46 7.73 3.43
CA GLY A 116 -55.94 8.95 2.77
C GLY A 116 -54.95 10.11 2.73
N ASP A 117 -53.75 9.95 3.30
CA ASP A 117 -52.66 10.92 3.21
C ASP A 117 -51.76 10.66 1.97
N CYS A 118 -50.84 11.59 1.68
CA CYS A 118 -49.86 11.41 0.61
C CYS A 118 -48.73 10.47 1.06
N HIS A 119 -48.52 9.39 0.31
CA HIS A 119 -47.48 8.39 0.57
C HIS A 119 -46.52 8.22 -0.60
N ILE A 120 -45.33 7.73 -0.29
CA ILE A 120 -44.31 7.45 -1.28
C ILE A 120 -44.77 6.37 -2.25
N TRP A 121 -44.56 6.61 -3.55
CA TRP A 121 -44.70 5.63 -4.60
C TRP A 121 -43.62 5.88 -5.65
N LYS A 122 -42.81 4.87 -5.97
CA LYS A 122 -41.74 5.01 -6.96
C LYS A 122 -41.40 3.68 -7.61
N TRP A 123 -41.14 3.67 -8.92
CA TRP A 123 -40.67 2.47 -9.59
C TRP A 123 -39.29 2.04 -9.07
N TRP A 124 -39.13 0.73 -8.82
CA TRP A 124 -37.90 0.19 -8.25
C TRP A 124 -36.69 0.41 -9.18
N ASP A 125 -36.88 0.21 -10.48
CA ASP A 125 -35.83 0.38 -11.49
C ASP A 125 -35.38 1.84 -11.63
N VAL A 126 -36.32 2.78 -11.54
CA VAL A 126 -36.00 4.22 -11.57
C VAL A 126 -35.16 4.61 -10.36
N ALA A 127 -35.62 4.22 -9.17
CA ALA A 127 -34.91 4.47 -7.91
C ALA A 127 -33.49 3.87 -7.89
N VAL A 128 -33.32 2.63 -8.36
CA VAL A 128 -32.01 1.96 -8.42
C VAL A 128 -31.09 2.62 -9.44
N VAL A 129 -31.61 3.02 -10.60
CA VAL A 129 -30.80 3.71 -11.63
C VAL A 129 -30.31 5.06 -11.14
N GLU A 130 -31.11 5.78 -10.36
CA GLU A 130 -30.70 7.06 -9.75
C GLU A 130 -29.57 6.86 -8.74
N GLU A 131 -29.71 5.93 -7.79
CA GLU A 131 -28.62 5.57 -6.85
C GLU A 131 -27.34 5.13 -7.57
N LEU A 132 -27.49 4.31 -8.61
CA LEU A 132 -26.35 3.80 -9.37
C LEU A 132 -25.61 4.93 -10.11
N ARG A 133 -26.32 5.95 -10.60
CA ARG A 133 -25.70 7.11 -11.26
C ARG A 133 -24.84 7.92 -10.28
N ASP A 134 -25.31 8.06 -9.05
CA ASP A 134 -24.54 8.75 -8.00
C ASP A 134 -23.33 7.92 -7.58
N PHE A 135 -23.52 6.62 -7.35
CA PHE A 135 -22.41 5.71 -7.07
C PHE A 135 -21.36 5.71 -8.20
N GLN A 136 -21.79 5.69 -9.46
CA GLN A 136 -20.90 5.73 -10.62
C GLN A 136 -20.06 7.03 -10.64
N ARG A 137 -20.62 8.15 -10.20
CA ARG A 137 -19.90 9.43 -10.10
C ARG A 137 -18.81 9.35 -9.03
N GLU A 138 -19.12 8.80 -7.86
CA GLU A 138 -18.15 8.59 -6.77
C GLU A 138 -17.05 7.62 -7.19
N PHE A 139 -17.41 6.51 -7.83
CA PHE A 139 -16.46 5.52 -8.33
C PHE A 139 -15.47 6.12 -9.33
N ARG A 140 -15.93 7.01 -10.21
CA ARG A 140 -15.06 7.73 -11.15
C ARG A 140 -14.04 8.61 -10.41
N GLN A 141 -14.47 9.33 -9.38
CA GLN A 141 -13.56 10.16 -8.57
C GLN A 141 -12.52 9.32 -7.83
N LEU A 142 -12.93 8.18 -7.26
CA LEU A 142 -12.01 7.24 -6.62
C LEU A 142 -10.98 6.69 -7.61
N THR A 143 -11.42 6.31 -8.81
CA THR A 143 -10.54 5.82 -9.88
C THR A 143 -9.52 6.88 -10.29
N GLU A 144 -9.94 8.14 -10.42
CA GLU A 144 -9.05 9.27 -10.69
C GLU A 144 -8.00 9.46 -9.58
N GLN A 145 -8.40 9.40 -8.30
CA GLN A 145 -7.48 9.52 -7.17
C GLN A 145 -6.47 8.37 -7.10
N VAL A 146 -6.91 7.14 -7.36
CA VAL A 146 -6.02 5.96 -7.44
C VAL A 146 -4.98 6.18 -8.53
N SER A 147 -5.41 6.61 -9.73
CA SER A 147 -4.49 6.88 -10.84
C SER A 147 -3.48 8.00 -10.51
N GLU A 148 -3.91 9.03 -9.77
CA GLU A 148 -3.01 10.10 -9.33
C GLU A 148 -2.00 9.60 -8.30
N SER A 149 -2.43 8.76 -7.36
CA SER A 149 -1.58 8.16 -6.35
C SER A 149 -0.53 7.24 -6.97
N GLU A 150 -0.90 6.38 -7.92
CA GLU A 150 0.04 5.54 -8.66
C GLU A 150 1.09 6.39 -9.38
N ARG A 151 0.69 7.47 -10.05
CA ARG A 151 1.63 8.39 -10.70
C ARG A 151 2.58 9.07 -9.71
N LYS A 152 2.11 9.41 -8.51
CA LYS A 152 2.94 9.98 -7.44
C LYS A 152 3.91 8.94 -6.88
N LEU A 153 3.49 7.69 -6.71
CA LEU A 153 4.33 6.59 -6.25
C LEU A 153 5.48 6.32 -7.24
N VAL A 154 5.20 6.25 -8.54
CA VAL A 154 6.24 6.06 -9.57
C VAL A 154 7.30 7.17 -9.50
N LYS A 155 6.88 8.43 -9.34
CA LYS A 155 7.82 9.57 -9.18
C LYS A 155 8.63 9.48 -7.89
N LEU A 156 7.98 9.06 -6.80
CA LEU A 156 8.65 8.89 -5.50
C LEU A 156 9.68 7.77 -5.59
N GLU A 157 9.33 6.63 -6.19
CA GLU A 157 10.24 5.51 -6.43
C GLU A 157 11.46 5.92 -7.26
N GLU A 158 11.25 6.70 -8.33
CA GLU A 158 12.36 7.26 -9.12
C GLU A 158 13.28 8.15 -8.27
N SER A 159 12.71 9.04 -7.46
CA SER A 159 13.50 9.91 -6.58
C SER A 159 14.27 9.13 -5.51
N VAL A 160 13.69 8.05 -4.97
CA VAL A 160 14.34 7.16 -4.01
C VAL A 160 15.46 6.37 -4.69
N ALA A 161 15.24 5.89 -5.92
CA ALA A 161 16.27 5.21 -6.69
C ALA A 161 17.47 6.13 -6.97
N GLU A 162 17.22 7.39 -7.32
CA GLU A 162 18.28 8.40 -7.53
C GLU A 162 19.04 8.73 -6.23
N LEU A 163 18.33 8.85 -5.11
CA LEU A 163 18.97 9.02 -3.80
C LEU A 163 19.75 7.78 -3.37
N SER A 164 19.28 6.57 -3.69
CA SER A 164 19.98 5.32 -3.39
C SER A 164 21.26 5.16 -4.23
N LYS A 165 21.28 5.65 -5.47
CA LYS A 165 22.50 5.70 -6.31
C LYS A 165 23.54 6.65 -5.74
N LYS A 166 23.08 7.75 -5.12
CA LYS A 166 23.94 8.63 -4.31
C LYS A 166 24.26 7.91 -3.00
N LYS A 167 25.25 7.01 -3.01
CA LYS A 167 25.88 6.51 -1.78
C LYS A 167 26.04 7.67 -0.80
N PRO A 168 25.76 7.51 0.50
CA PRO A 168 26.13 8.53 1.47
C PRO A 168 27.65 8.65 1.40
N VAL A 169 28.15 9.69 0.71
CA VAL A 169 29.55 10.10 0.76
C VAL A 169 29.99 10.32 2.23
N ALA A 170 29.01 10.49 3.13
CA ALA A 170 29.17 10.51 4.58
C ALA A 170 29.52 9.15 5.23
N SER A 171 29.19 7.98 4.66
CA SER A 171 29.57 6.69 5.26
C SER A 171 31.08 6.48 5.21
N ASN A 172 31.70 6.82 4.08
CA ASN A 172 33.16 6.70 3.91
C ASN A 172 33.89 7.65 4.88
N GLY A 173 33.35 8.85 5.11
CA GLY A 173 33.88 9.80 6.09
C GLY A 173 33.73 9.29 7.52
N LEU A 174 32.55 8.77 7.89
CA LEU A 174 32.30 8.20 9.22
C LEU A 174 33.17 6.98 9.49
N GLU A 175 33.36 6.14 8.48
CA GLU A 175 34.19 4.93 8.55
C GLU A 175 35.67 5.26 8.70
N VAL A 176 36.17 6.30 8.00
CA VAL A 176 37.54 6.81 8.17
C VAL A 176 37.72 7.44 9.55
N VAL A 177 36.76 8.23 10.04
CA VAL A 177 36.81 8.82 11.39
C VAL A 177 36.81 7.73 12.47
N ALA A 178 35.97 6.71 12.33
CA ALA A 178 35.95 5.56 13.24
C ALA A 178 37.29 4.80 13.22
N CYS A 179 37.86 4.54 12.04
CA CYS A 179 39.18 3.92 11.90
C CYS A 179 40.30 4.74 12.55
N LEU A 180 40.30 6.07 12.37
CA LEU A 180 41.30 6.98 12.96
C LEU A 180 41.19 7.01 14.50
N LEU A 181 39.96 7.05 15.04
CA LEU A 181 39.74 7.02 16.49
C LEU A 181 40.20 5.70 17.12
N VAL A 182 39.90 4.56 16.49
CA VAL A 182 40.35 3.24 16.96
C VAL A 182 41.89 3.15 16.91
N SER A 183 42.50 3.64 15.84
CA SER A 183 43.97 3.65 15.68
C SER A 183 44.64 4.48 16.78
N LEU A 184 44.09 5.65 17.11
CA LEU A 184 44.59 6.53 18.18
C LEU A 184 44.56 5.82 19.55
N ILE A 185 43.45 5.13 19.87
CA ILE A 185 43.30 4.41 21.14
C ILE A 185 44.36 3.31 21.27
N VAL A 186 44.63 2.56 20.20
CA VAL A 186 45.67 1.51 20.18
C VAL A 186 47.06 2.12 20.43
N ILE A 187 47.39 3.24 19.79
CA ILE A 187 48.68 3.92 19.98
C ILE A 187 48.83 4.39 21.44
N ILE A 188 47.80 4.99 22.02
CA ILE A 188 47.83 5.44 23.43
C ILE A 188 48.04 4.24 24.36
N CYS A 189 47.34 3.14 24.16
CA CYS A 189 47.56 1.91 24.92
C CYS A 189 49.02 1.46 24.80
N LEU A 190 49.57 1.35 23.59
CA LEU A 190 50.96 0.94 23.38
C LEU A 190 51.95 1.87 24.09
N VAL A 191 51.79 3.19 24.01
CA VAL A 191 52.68 4.15 24.69
C VAL A 191 52.61 4.01 26.21
N VAL A 192 51.41 3.87 26.79
CA VAL A 192 51.23 3.68 28.24
C VAL A 192 51.82 2.34 28.72
N PHE A 193 51.78 1.29 27.90
CA PHE A 193 52.33 -0.02 28.23
C PHE A 193 53.85 -0.15 27.94
N VAL A 194 54.38 0.63 26.99
CA VAL A 194 55.81 0.61 26.60
C VAL A 194 56.64 1.60 27.42
N LEU A 195 56.04 2.70 27.88
CA LEU A 195 56.69 3.53 28.91
C LEU A 195 56.67 2.71 30.21
N PRO A 196 57.84 2.23 30.70
CA PRO A 196 57.88 1.57 31.99
C PRO A 196 57.36 2.59 32.99
N GLY A 197 56.37 2.20 33.80
CA GLY A 197 55.90 3.01 34.92
C GLY A 197 57.08 3.44 35.78
N GLY A 198 57.58 4.64 35.48
CA GLY A 198 58.67 5.29 36.18
C GLY A 198 58.15 5.79 37.50
N GLY A 199 58.26 4.95 38.53
CA GLY A 199 58.52 5.36 39.90
C GLY A 199 57.30 5.58 40.80
N SER A 200 57.26 4.82 41.90
CA SER A 200 57.36 5.42 43.24
C SER A 200 57.68 4.33 44.26
N ASN A 201 58.97 4.17 44.55
CA ASN A 201 59.40 3.52 45.79
C ASN A 201 59.16 4.53 46.92
N GLY A 202 58.03 4.38 47.62
CA GLY A 202 57.75 5.05 48.89
C GLY A 202 58.53 4.37 50.02
N SER A 203 59.34 5.18 50.68
CA SER A 203 60.39 4.86 51.64
C SER A 203 59.90 4.95 53.08
N ASN A 204 59.39 3.86 53.67
CA ASN A 204 58.99 3.89 55.08
C ASN A 204 59.17 2.52 55.75
N GLU A 205 60.25 2.28 56.48
CA GLU A 205 60.21 1.98 57.92
C GLU A 205 61.62 2.03 58.53
N SER A 206 61.70 2.62 59.70
CA SER A 206 62.86 3.24 60.33
C SER A 206 63.09 2.66 61.73
N VAL A 207 64.37 2.48 62.07
CA VAL A 207 64.99 2.37 63.43
C VAL A 207 64.70 1.10 64.23
#